data_AF-A0AA50DW70-F1
#
_entry.id   AF-A0AA50DW70-F1
#
_cell.length_a   1.000
_cell.length_b   1.000
_cell.length_c   1.000
_cell.angle_alpha   90.00
_cell.angle_beta   90.00
_cell.angle_gamma   90.00
#
_symmetry.space_group_name_H-M   'P 1'
#
loop_
_entity.id
_entity.type
_entity.pdbx_description
1 polymer ?
#
loop_
_entity_poly.entity_id
_entity_poly.type
_entity_poly.pdbx_seq_one_letter_code
_entity_poly.pdbx_strand_id
1 'polypeptide(L)'
;MEVWTGINFGLAAFLIQMGMKEEALKMTETVVNQVYNNGLQFRTPEAITAVGTFRASHYLRAMAIWAVYGLLEGFSNLPIAPADDEVPTSDFY
;
A
#
# COMPACT_ATOMS: atom_id res chain seq x y z
N MET A 1 -5.22 20.09 -8.04
CA MET A 1 -4.58 19.43 -6.88
C MET A 1 -4.65 17.93 -7.10
N GLU A 2 -3.55 17.20 -6.91
CA GLU A 2 -3.46 15.74 -7.08
C GLU A 2 -3.33 15.06 -5.72
N VAL A 3 -3.99 13.92 -5.53
CA VAL A 3 -3.80 12.99 -4.42
C VAL A 3 -2.96 11.83 -4.94
N TRP A 4 -1.74 11.69 -4.42
CA TRP A 4 -0.84 10.61 -4.85
C TRP A 4 -1.07 9.38 -3.98
N THR A 5 -1.54 8.30 -4.61
CA THR A 5 -2.10 7.14 -3.91
C THR A 5 -1.06 6.48 -3.00
N GLY A 6 0.14 6.20 -3.54
CA GLY A 6 1.19 5.55 -2.77
C GLY A 6 1.79 6.40 -1.66
N ILE A 7 1.91 7.73 -1.87
CA ILE A 7 2.39 8.64 -0.82
C ILE A 7 1.44 8.63 0.38
N ASN A 8 0.12 8.67 0.14
CA ASN A 8 -0.86 8.66 1.23
C ASN A 8 -0.84 7.34 2.00
N PHE A 9 -0.66 6.20 1.34
CA PHE A 9 -0.51 4.93 2.04
C PHE A 9 0.80 4.84 2.84
N GLY A 10 1.91 5.37 2.31
CA GLY A 10 3.16 5.50 3.06
C GLY A 10 3.02 6.42 4.27
N LEU A 11 2.32 7.54 4.12
CA LEU A 11 2.01 8.46 5.22
C LEU A 11 1.10 7.80 6.27
N ALA A 12 0.10 7.03 5.85
CA ALA A 12 -0.74 6.27 6.78
C ALA A 12 0.08 5.24 7.58
N ALA A 13 1.00 4.52 6.93
CA ALA A 13 1.92 3.62 7.63
C ALA A 13 2.78 4.39 8.66
N PHE A 14 3.31 5.55 8.29
CA PHE A 14 4.06 6.41 9.20
C PHE A 14 3.20 6.88 10.40
N LEU A 15 1.94 7.28 10.17
CA LEU A 15 1.02 7.66 11.23
C LEU A 15 0.74 6.50 12.21
N ILE A 16 0.63 5.27 11.72
CA ILE A 16 0.48 4.08 12.59
C ILE A 16 1.70 3.90 13.49
N GLN A 17 2.92 4.08 12.96
CA GLN A 17 4.14 4.02 13.77
C GLN A 17 4.18 5.11 14.85
N MET A 18 3.56 6.26 14.59
CA MET A 18 3.42 7.36 15.55
C MET A 18 2.26 7.18 16.55
N GLY A 19 1.54 6.04 16.51
CA GLY A 19 0.39 5.77 17.37
C GLY A 19 -0.92 6.41 16.91
N MET A 20 -0.95 7.04 15.74
CA MET A 20 -2.12 7.75 15.18
C MET A 20 -2.93 6.83 14.24
N LYS A 21 -3.41 5.72 14.80
CA LYS A 21 -4.06 4.65 14.02
C LYS A 21 -5.38 5.09 13.38
N GLU A 22 -6.20 5.86 14.09
CA GLU A 22 -7.52 6.26 13.59
C GLU A 22 -7.40 7.22 12.39
N GLU A 23 -6.50 8.19 12.49
CA GLU A 23 -6.20 9.15 11.43
C GLU A 23 -5.62 8.46 10.20
N ALA A 24 -4.72 7.49 10.41
CA ALA A 24 -4.15 6.68 9.33
C ALA A 24 -5.21 5.88 8.56
N LEU A 25 -6.14 5.24 9.28
CA LEU A 25 -7.20 4.45 8.67
C LEU A 25 -8.20 5.33 7.91
N LYS A 26 -8.60 6.47 8.49
CA LYS A 26 -9.49 7.43 7.83
C LYS A 26 -8.87 8.01 6.55
N MET A 27 -7.58 8.32 6.57
CA MET A 27 -6.83 8.76 5.40
C MET A 27 -6.77 7.67 4.33
N THR A 28 -6.44 6.44 4.73
CA THR A 28 -6.38 5.27 3.84
C THR A 28 -7.73 5.02 3.17
N GLU A 29 -8.81 5.00 3.96
CA GLU A 29 -10.19 4.84 3.48
C GLU A 29 -10.55 5.92 2.44
N THR A 30 -10.18 7.18 2.69
CA THR A 30 -10.44 8.27 1.75
C THR A 30 -9.81 7.99 0.38
N VAL A 31 -8.56 7.55 0.36
CA VAL A 31 -7.84 7.20 -0.89
C VAL A 31 -8.46 5.99 -1.56
N VAL A 32 -8.81 4.95 -0.80
CA VAL A 32 -9.51 3.76 -1.32
C VAL A 32 -10.84 4.15 -1.96
N ASN A 33 -11.65 4.96 -1.28
CA ASN A 33 -12.93 5.46 -1.80
C ASN A 33 -12.74 6.25 -3.10
N GLN A 34 -11.69 7.07 -3.22
CA GLN A 34 -11.38 7.76 -4.49
C GLN A 34 -11.09 6.76 -5.62
N VAL A 35 -10.39 5.65 -5.36
CA VAL A 35 -10.13 4.63 -6.39
C VAL A 35 -11.44 3.95 -6.83
N TYR A 36 -12.26 3.50 -5.88
CA TYR A 36 -13.48 2.75 -6.19
C TYR A 36 -14.59 3.63 -6.78
N ASN A 37 -14.79 4.84 -6.25
CA ASN A 37 -15.82 5.75 -6.73
C ASN A 37 -15.55 6.25 -8.16
N ASN A 38 -14.29 6.24 -8.61
CA ASN A 38 -13.90 6.64 -9.96
C ASN A 38 -13.72 5.45 -10.92
N GLY A 39 -14.10 4.23 -10.54
CA GLY A 39 -13.97 3.05 -11.41
C GLY A 39 -12.52 2.68 -11.74
N LEU A 40 -11.61 2.87 -10.78
CA LEU A 40 -10.17 2.64 -10.94
C LEU A 40 -9.68 1.36 -10.25
N GLN A 41 -10.59 0.52 -9.75
CA GLN A 41 -10.26 -0.82 -9.26
C GLN A 41 -9.49 -1.62 -10.32
N PHE A 42 -8.48 -2.37 -9.87
CA PHE A 42 -7.54 -3.14 -10.71
C PHE A 42 -6.65 -2.30 -11.64
N ARG A 43 -6.76 -0.98 -11.61
CA ARG A 43 -5.98 -0.07 -12.44
C ARG A 43 -5.53 1.18 -11.69
N THR A 44 -5.37 1.04 -10.37
CA THR A 44 -5.06 2.10 -9.42
C THR A 44 -3.94 3.00 -9.94
N PRO A 45 -4.16 4.32 -10.06
CA PRO A 45 -3.21 5.21 -10.68
C PRO A 45 -2.15 5.70 -9.69
N GLU A 46 -1.17 6.44 -10.21
CA GLU A 46 -0.25 7.21 -9.40
C GLU A 46 -0.97 8.33 -8.63
N ALA A 47 -1.83 9.06 -9.33
CA ALA A 47 -2.48 10.25 -8.81
C ALA A 47 -3.93 10.34 -9.29
N ILE A 48 -4.81 10.82 -8.40
CA ILE A 48 -6.22 11.12 -8.67
C ILE A 48 -6.46 12.60 -8.34
N THR A 49 -7.20 13.31 -9.18
CA THR A 49 -7.60 14.70 -8.91
C THR A 49 -9.00 14.75 -8.28
N ALA A 50 -9.36 15.88 -7.67
CA ALA A 50 -10.68 16.07 -7.05
C ALA A 50 -11.86 15.93 -8.03
N VAL A 51 -11.61 16.04 -9.34
CA VAL A 51 -12.64 15.90 -10.40
C VAL A 51 -12.64 14.51 -11.05
N GLY A 52 -11.94 13.54 -10.45
CA GLY A 52 -11.95 12.14 -10.91
C GLY A 52 -11.04 11.82 -12.09
N THR A 53 -10.26 12.79 -12.58
CA THR A 53 -9.21 12.50 -13.57
C THR A 53 -7.99 11.89 -12.89
N PHE A 54 -7.23 11.07 -13.62
CA PHE A 54 -6.08 10.35 -13.08
C PHE A 54 -4.85 10.45 -13.98
N ARG A 55 -3.67 10.15 -13.40
CA ARG A 55 -2.40 10.08 -14.11
C ARG A 55 -1.70 8.75 -13.82
N ALA A 56 -1.14 8.13 -14.87
CA ALA A 56 -0.40 6.88 -14.83
C ALA A 56 -1.16 5.74 -14.13
N SER A 57 -2.07 5.08 -14.86
CA SER A 57 -2.82 3.92 -14.38
C SER A 57 -1.93 2.68 -14.19
N HIS A 58 -2.40 1.70 -13.41
CA HIS A 58 -1.67 0.46 -13.07
C HIS A 58 -0.31 0.73 -12.42
N TYR A 59 -0.28 1.62 -11.42
CA TYR A 59 0.97 2.13 -10.87
C TYR A 59 1.40 1.39 -9.60
N LEU A 60 2.68 0.99 -9.56
CA LEU A 60 3.24 0.17 -8.48
C LEU A 60 3.13 0.82 -7.10
N ARG A 61 3.27 2.16 -7.00
CA ARG A 61 3.33 2.86 -5.70
C ARG A 61 2.10 2.63 -4.83
N ALA A 62 0.94 2.33 -5.40
CA ALA A 62 -0.27 2.00 -4.62
C ALA A 62 -0.10 0.74 -3.75
N MET A 63 0.89 -0.13 -4.03
CA MET A 63 1.22 -1.29 -3.19
C MET A 63 1.72 -0.93 -1.79
N ALA A 64 2.06 0.35 -1.53
CA ALA A 64 2.39 0.83 -0.19
C ALA A 64 1.25 0.59 0.84
N ILE A 65 0.02 0.32 0.41
CA ILE A 65 -1.08 -0.09 1.31
C ILE A 65 -0.75 -1.35 2.13
N TRP A 66 0.12 -2.23 1.64
CA TRP A 66 0.56 -3.40 2.40
C TRP A 66 1.41 -3.05 3.62
N ALA A 67 2.09 -1.90 3.64
CA ALA A 67 2.80 -1.43 4.83
C ALA A 67 1.81 -1.06 5.95
N VAL A 68 0.64 -0.50 5.59
CA VAL A 68 -0.46 -0.23 6.53
C VAL A 68 -0.95 -1.54 7.13
N TYR A 69 -1.30 -2.53 6.30
CA TYR A 69 -1.70 -3.86 6.76
C TYR A 69 -0.63 -4.50 7.66
N GLY A 70 0.63 -4.46 7.22
CA GLY A 70 1.73 -5.07 7.96
C GLY A 70 1.95 -4.46 9.34
N LEU A 71 1.81 -3.15 9.49
CA LEU A 71 1.92 -2.51 10.81
C LEU A 71 0.72 -2.80 11.71
N LEU A 72 -0.47 -3.03 11.14
CA LEU A 72 -1.66 -3.41 11.91
C LEU A 72 -1.59 -4.86 12.41
N GLU A 73 -1.05 -5.76 11.60
CA GLU A 73 -0.96 -7.20 11.91
C GLU A 73 0.38 -7.60 12.56
N GLY A 74 1.31 -6.65 12.70
CA GLY A 74 2.61 -6.90 13.31
C GLY A 74 3.55 -7.72 12.44
N PHE A 75 3.78 -7.30 11.19
CA PHE A 75 4.78 -7.87 10.28
C PHE A 75 6.20 -7.87 10.87
N SER A 76 6.47 -7.05 11.87
CA SER A 76 7.70 -7.14 12.69
C SER A 76 7.88 -8.49 13.38
N ASN A 77 6.81 -9.26 13.53
CA ASN A 77 6.80 -10.59 14.13
C ASN A 77 6.79 -11.71 13.08
N LEU A 78 6.79 -11.38 11.79
CA LEU A 78 6.96 -12.41 10.77
C LEU A 78 8.37 -12.98 10.91
N PRO A 79 8.53 -14.32 10.85
CA PRO A 79 9.85 -14.90 10.77
C PRO A 79 10.54 -14.25 9.57
N ILE A 80 11.73 -13.70 9.81
CA ILE A 80 12.61 -13.26 8.73
C ILE A 80 12.72 -14.47 7.81
N ALA A 81 12.28 -14.32 6.56
CA ALA A 81 12.43 -15.40 5.58
C ALA A 81 13.87 -15.89 5.68
N PRO A 82 14.11 -17.20 5.81
CA PRO A 82 15.49 -17.69 5.83
C PRO A 82 16.19 -17.06 4.63
N ALA A 83 17.38 -16.49 4.86
CA ALA A 83 18.19 -15.98 3.76
C ALA A 83 18.21 -17.06 2.67
N ASP A 84 18.16 -16.67 1.40
CA ASP A 84 18.03 -17.55 0.22
C ASP A 84 19.17 -18.60 0.07
N ASP A 85 19.98 -18.82 1.10
CA ASP A 85 21.17 -19.68 1.15
C ASP A 85 20.86 -21.17 1.42
N GLU A 86 19.59 -21.58 1.58
CA GLU A 86 19.22 -23.00 1.74
C GLU A 86 18.07 -23.44 0.83
N VAL A 87 18.15 -23.16 -0.48
CA VAL A 87 17.46 -24.02 -1.45
C VAL A 87 18.41 -25.17 -1.79
N PRO A 88 18.17 -26.42 -1.34
CA PRO A 88 18.97 -27.55 -1.78
C PRO A 88 18.78 -27.70 -3.29
N THR A 89 19.82 -27.40 -4.06
CA THR A 89 19.83 -27.56 -5.52
C THR A 89 19.87 -29.04 -5.94
N SER A 90 19.76 -29.98 -4.99
CA SER A 90 19.82 -31.42 -5.24
C SER A 90 18.49 -32.07 -5.65
N ASP A 91 17.35 -31.41 -5.45
CA ASP A 91 16.03 -32.06 -5.62
C ASP A 91 15.37 -31.75 -6.98
N PHE A 92 16.16 -31.24 -7.94
CA PHE A 92 15.77 -31.09 -9.34
C PHE A 92 16.68 -31.91 -10.26
N TYR A 93 16.82 -33.21 -9.99
CA TYR A 93 17.15 -34.23 -10.99
C TYR A 93 16.49 -35.56 -10.63
#